data_AF-A0A553YXT0-F1
#
_entry.id   AF-A0A553YXT0-F1
#
_cell.length_a   1.000
_cell.length_b   1.000
_cell.length_c   1.000
_cell.angle_alpha   90.00
_cell.angle_beta   90.00
_cell.angle_gamma   90.00
#
_symmetry.space_group_name_H-M   'P 1'
#
loop_
_entity.id
_entity.type
_entity.pdbx_description
1 polymer ?
#
loop_
_entity_poly.entity_id
_entity_poly.type
_entity_poly.pdbx_seq_one_letter_code
_entity_poly.pdbx_strand_id
1 'polypeptide(L)'
;MRKRTRGAIATGVGAVVVGALAVTAGAVTSGGSDPGSTPRAAVMKTALKEDFNGDGYNDLAVGAPATGDNPGYIAVVYGSAHGLDPATRTVIDAKTPGIPSVEGRFGDALVARDLDGDGVTDLAVVVAGQQDTLLALWGTKGKGLSGEGAVTLRHARHIAGGDFNGDGHQDLFTTAYGQEKQAKLLQGPFTRDGKAAHEQTVSVADGDSEVLSLAAGDLNGDGADDVFVARSMEESARPGAVFLGGPKGLTKQSDNGPEALPATMGDFNGDGRADLAWREAPDGVIEGPWTDSGTVKVRYGTASGLGSRTDTFTQATPGVPGADEEGDVFGASLAAGDTDGDGRDELAVGVPGEAVGTKARAGSVVLLKGSAKGLTGTGSLAFSQDSPGVPGVAEAGDLFGAGVRLLDANGDGHADLAVSAPGENDRHGAVWSVLSGDPAHGGVTSFAPADVGAPAHPALFGDTFNGSTPSPLWGLDAS
;
A
#
# COMPACT_ATOMS: atom_id res chain seq x y z
N MET A 1 83.09 39.32 -0.12
CA MET A 1 82.98 37.84 -0.20
C MET A 1 81.53 37.51 -0.59
N ARG A 2 81.28 37.05 -1.83
CA ARG A 2 80.82 35.67 -2.19
C ARG A 2 79.49 35.31 -1.49
N LYS A 3 78.36 35.00 -2.13
CA LYS A 3 78.03 34.44 -3.47
C LYS A 3 76.56 34.76 -3.84
N ARG A 4 76.29 34.85 -5.15
CA ARG A 4 74.96 34.71 -5.78
C ARG A 4 74.66 33.22 -6.06
N THR A 5 73.39 32.81 -5.93
CA THR A 5 72.75 31.68 -6.66
C THR A 5 71.23 31.90 -6.57
N ARG A 6 70.50 32.23 -7.66
CA ARG A 6 69.76 31.32 -8.59
C ARG A 6 69.08 30.17 -7.83
N GLY A 7 67.78 29.88 -7.88
CA GLY A 7 66.66 30.23 -8.76
C GLY A 7 65.83 28.95 -8.94
N ALA A 8 64.49 29.02 -8.97
CA ALA A 8 63.56 28.16 -9.74
C ALA A 8 62.12 28.28 -9.22
N ILE A 9 61.22 28.64 -10.13
CA ILE A 9 59.77 28.44 -10.05
C ILE A 9 59.50 27.01 -10.52
N ALA A 10 58.68 26.25 -9.80
CA ALA A 10 58.10 25.00 -10.27
C ALA A 10 56.64 24.93 -9.84
N THR A 11 55.77 24.95 -10.84
CA THR A 11 54.32 24.73 -10.78
C THR A 11 54.05 23.27 -10.43
N GLY A 12 53.38 23.01 -9.31
CA GLY A 12 52.95 21.67 -8.90
C GLY A 12 51.44 21.53 -9.02
N VAL A 13 51.01 20.69 -9.97
CA VAL A 13 49.62 20.21 -10.10
C VAL A 13 49.32 19.28 -8.93
N GLY A 14 48.31 19.61 -8.12
CA GLY A 14 47.83 18.75 -7.05
C GLY A 14 46.88 17.70 -7.60
N ALA A 15 47.31 16.44 -7.64
CA ALA A 15 46.44 15.28 -7.85
C ALA A 15 45.86 14.86 -6.49
N VAL A 16 44.53 14.85 -6.38
CA VAL A 16 43.80 14.26 -5.24
C VAL A 16 43.76 12.74 -5.47
N VAL A 17 44.39 11.98 -4.58
CA VAL A 17 44.25 10.53 -4.50
C VAL A 17 43.09 10.23 -3.55
N VAL A 18 41.98 9.73 -4.09
CA VAL A 18 40.91 9.11 -3.29
C VAL A 18 41.36 7.69 -2.96
N GLY A 19 41.60 7.42 -1.68
CA GLY A 19 41.86 6.08 -1.18
C GLY A 19 40.57 5.27 -1.09
N ALA A 20 40.44 4.22 -1.89
CA ALA A 20 39.40 3.22 -1.73
C ALA A 20 39.79 2.26 -0.58
N LEU A 21 38.96 2.18 0.46
CA LEU A 21 39.04 1.11 1.46
C LEU A 21 38.62 -0.21 0.79
N ALA A 22 39.52 -1.18 0.75
CA ALA A 22 39.19 -2.55 0.38
C ALA A 22 38.65 -3.29 1.62
N VAL A 23 37.37 -3.66 1.59
CA VAL A 23 36.80 -4.63 2.54
C VAL A 23 37.24 -6.03 2.11
N THR A 24 37.91 -6.75 3.00
CA THR A 24 38.27 -8.16 2.79
C THR A 24 37.08 -9.03 3.18
N ALA A 25 36.42 -9.62 2.19
CA ALA A 25 35.40 -10.65 2.41
C ALA A 25 36.08 -11.96 2.83
N GLY A 26 35.74 -12.45 4.02
CA GLY A 26 36.14 -13.79 4.47
C GLY A 26 35.41 -14.87 3.66
N ALA A 27 36.16 -15.85 3.20
CA ALA A 27 35.65 -16.97 2.43
C ALA A 27 34.76 -17.88 3.30
N VAL A 28 33.46 -17.95 2.96
CA VAL A 28 32.57 -19.04 3.40
C VAL A 28 32.76 -20.20 2.42
N THR A 29 33.13 -21.37 2.92
CA THR A 29 33.26 -22.58 2.11
C THR A 29 31.88 -23.09 1.71
N SER A 30 31.56 -22.97 0.42
CA SER A 30 30.34 -23.46 -0.22
C SER A 30 30.29 -24.98 -0.29
N GLY A 31 29.18 -25.57 0.16
CA GLY A 31 28.77 -26.93 -0.20
C GLY A 31 27.59 -26.88 -1.16
N GLY A 32 27.73 -27.50 -2.33
CA GLY A 32 26.64 -27.79 -3.28
C GLY A 32 26.35 -26.70 -4.32
N SER A 33 27.10 -26.69 -5.43
CA SER A 33 26.83 -25.84 -6.59
C SER A 33 25.90 -26.56 -7.57
N ASP A 34 24.73 -25.96 -7.84
CA ASP A 34 23.95 -26.18 -9.04
C ASP A 34 24.60 -25.38 -10.19
N PRO A 35 24.95 -25.98 -11.35
CA PRO A 35 25.66 -25.27 -12.41
C PRO A 35 24.66 -24.51 -13.28
N GLY A 36 24.30 -23.28 -12.90
CA GLY A 36 23.43 -22.44 -13.73
C GLY A 36 23.18 -21.00 -13.29
N SER A 37 23.39 -20.64 -12.03
CA SER A 37 23.14 -19.27 -11.55
C SER A 37 24.44 -18.52 -11.27
N THR A 38 24.84 -17.62 -12.17
CA THR A 38 25.68 -16.50 -11.75
C THR A 38 24.88 -15.68 -10.73
N PRO A 39 25.40 -15.36 -9.53
CA PRO A 39 24.71 -14.48 -8.61
C PRO A 39 24.61 -13.10 -9.27
N ARG A 40 23.41 -12.74 -9.76
CA ARG A 40 23.08 -11.35 -10.03
C ARG A 40 23.09 -10.68 -8.66
N ALA A 41 23.83 -9.59 -8.52
CA ALA A 41 23.69 -8.74 -7.33
C ALA A 41 22.20 -8.41 -7.23
N ALA A 42 21.54 -8.87 -6.17
CA ALA A 42 20.18 -8.47 -5.88
C ALA A 42 20.21 -6.94 -5.84
N VAL A 43 19.49 -6.30 -6.76
CA VAL A 43 19.18 -4.89 -6.61
C VAL A 43 18.36 -4.84 -5.33
N MET A 44 18.92 -4.30 -4.25
CA MET A 44 18.12 -4.10 -3.04
C MET A 44 17.02 -3.13 -3.41
N LYS A 45 15.79 -3.62 -3.47
CA LYS A 45 14.60 -2.79 -3.60
C LYS A 45 14.63 -1.84 -2.42
N THR A 46 14.76 -0.55 -2.67
CA THR A 46 14.64 0.45 -1.62
C THR A 46 13.22 0.34 -1.09
N ALA A 47 13.06 0.00 0.19
CA ALA A 47 11.74 -0.07 0.81
C ALA A 47 10.99 1.25 0.56
N LEU A 48 9.70 1.16 0.21
CA LEU A 48 8.85 2.34 0.04
C LEU A 48 8.93 3.17 1.33
N LYS A 49 9.33 4.43 1.20
CA LYS A 49 9.36 5.37 2.30
C LYS A 49 8.13 6.25 2.24
N GLU A 50 7.33 6.24 3.31
CA GLU A 50 6.09 7.00 3.43
C GLU A 50 6.26 8.09 4.50
N ASP A 51 7.29 8.92 4.35
CA ASP A 51 7.71 9.93 5.32
C ASP A 51 7.40 11.32 4.76
N PHE A 52 6.20 11.84 5.07
CA PHE A 52 5.71 13.09 4.52
C PHE A 52 6.42 14.31 5.11
N ASN A 53 7.02 14.17 6.29
CA ASN A 53 7.68 15.24 7.01
C ASN A 53 9.22 15.17 6.89
N GLY A 54 9.77 14.10 6.33
CA GLY A 54 11.20 13.88 6.11
C GLY A 54 12.02 13.64 7.39
N ASP A 55 11.42 13.14 8.47
CA ASP A 55 12.06 12.92 9.77
C ASP A 55 12.75 11.55 9.91
N GLY A 56 12.49 10.63 8.98
CA GLY A 56 13.09 9.30 8.93
C GLY A 56 12.15 8.16 9.34
N TYR A 57 10.95 8.44 9.83
CA TYR A 57 9.94 7.44 10.16
C TYR A 57 8.83 7.41 9.12
N ASN A 58 8.22 6.24 8.88
CA ASN A 58 7.06 6.20 7.99
C ASN A 58 5.82 6.69 8.74
N ASP A 59 4.96 7.38 8.01
CA ASP A 59 3.74 8.02 8.45
C ASP A 59 2.52 7.31 7.86
N LEU A 60 1.38 7.43 8.53
CA LEU A 60 0.12 6.88 8.06
C LEU A 60 -0.83 8.00 7.64
N ALA A 61 -1.27 7.98 6.39
CA ALA A 61 -2.39 8.78 5.91
C ALA A 61 -3.69 7.96 5.98
N VAL A 62 -4.68 8.50 6.69
CA VAL A 62 -5.98 7.89 6.97
C VAL A 62 -7.06 8.72 6.30
N GLY A 63 -7.79 8.12 5.37
CA GLY A 63 -8.96 8.73 4.75
C GLY A 63 -10.19 8.59 5.64
N ALA A 64 -11.00 9.64 5.64
CA ALA A 64 -12.33 9.67 6.25
C ALA A 64 -13.33 10.25 5.22
N PRO A 65 -13.65 9.47 4.17
CA PRO A 65 -14.62 9.88 3.15
C PRO A 65 -16.01 9.89 3.78
N ALA A 66 -16.42 11.04 4.29
CA ALA A 66 -17.64 11.17 5.06
C ALA A 66 -18.92 10.81 4.26
N THR A 67 -19.97 10.47 5.00
CA THR A 67 -21.30 10.19 4.40
C THR A 67 -22.12 11.48 4.25
N GLY A 68 -22.88 11.61 3.16
CA GLY A 68 -23.78 12.75 2.93
C GLY A 68 -23.09 13.98 2.33
N ASP A 69 -23.41 15.17 2.85
CA ASP A 69 -22.98 16.47 2.28
C ASP A 69 -21.58 16.93 2.73
N ASN A 70 -20.90 16.18 3.61
CA ASN A 70 -19.55 16.53 4.03
C ASN A 70 -18.52 15.95 3.04
N PRO A 71 -17.59 16.76 2.50
CA PRO A 71 -16.54 16.24 1.64
C PRO A 71 -15.58 15.28 2.36
N GLY A 72 -15.56 15.17 3.69
CA GLY A 72 -14.59 14.32 4.38
C GLY A 72 -13.20 14.95 4.50
N TYR A 73 -12.25 14.19 5.02
CA TYR A 73 -10.90 14.67 5.31
C TYR A 73 -9.87 13.53 5.28
N ILE A 74 -8.59 13.90 5.33
CA ILE A 74 -7.45 13.02 5.51
C ILE A 74 -6.74 13.44 6.81
N ALA A 75 -6.41 12.48 7.66
CA ALA A 75 -5.48 12.69 8.76
C ALA A 75 -4.17 11.98 8.47
N VAL A 76 -3.05 12.70 8.61
CA VAL A 76 -1.70 12.14 8.53
C VAL A 76 -1.17 12.07 9.94
N VAL A 77 -0.95 10.86 10.45
CA VAL A 77 -0.37 10.59 11.76
C VAL A 77 1.10 10.27 11.57
N TYR A 78 1.97 11.02 12.21
CA TYR A 78 3.41 10.89 12.02
C TYR A 78 4.00 9.74 12.81
N GLY A 79 4.95 9.04 12.18
CA GLY A 79 5.75 8.00 12.81
C GLY A 79 6.78 8.56 13.78
N SER A 80 7.36 7.67 14.57
CA SER A 80 8.42 7.98 15.54
C SER A 80 9.09 6.69 15.97
N ALA A 81 10.21 6.75 16.72
CA ALA A 81 10.82 5.56 17.32
C ALA A 81 9.90 4.73 18.25
N HIS A 82 8.68 5.20 18.53
CA HIS A 82 7.67 4.52 19.33
C HIS A 82 6.42 4.14 18.52
N GLY A 83 6.48 4.23 17.19
CA GLY A 83 5.35 4.07 16.28
C GLY A 83 4.58 5.37 16.05
N LEU A 84 3.36 5.23 15.55
CA LEU A 84 2.46 6.36 15.25
C LEU A 84 2.05 7.11 16.53
N ASP A 85 2.14 8.44 16.51
CA ASP A 85 1.68 9.31 17.60
C ASP A 85 0.53 10.24 17.12
N PRO A 86 -0.73 10.01 17.55
CA PRO A 86 -1.87 10.84 17.14
C PRO A 86 -1.80 12.29 17.63
N ALA A 87 -0.87 12.64 18.51
CA ALA A 87 -0.60 14.03 18.90
C ALA A 87 0.29 14.77 17.88
N THR A 88 1.11 14.05 17.11
CA THR A 88 1.90 14.59 16.00
C THR A 88 1.25 14.23 14.68
N ARG A 89 0.44 15.16 14.17
CA ARG A 89 -0.47 14.90 13.04
C ARG A 89 -0.82 16.16 12.28
N THR A 90 -1.28 15.96 11.05
CA THR A 90 -1.90 16.98 10.21
C THR A 90 -3.27 16.50 9.73
N VAL A 91 -4.25 17.40 9.65
CA VAL A 91 -5.58 17.11 9.09
C VAL A 91 -5.82 18.04 7.90
N ILE A 92 -6.22 17.46 6.77
CA ILE A 92 -6.45 18.17 5.50
C ILE A 92 -7.84 17.80 4.98
N ASP A 93 -8.61 18.81 4.60
CA ASP A 93 -9.92 18.65 3.99
C ASP A 93 -10.04 19.49 2.70
N ALA A 94 -11.16 19.36 1.99
CA ALA A 94 -11.43 20.13 0.77
C ALA A 94 -11.47 21.67 0.98
N LYS A 95 -11.51 22.15 2.23
CA LYS A 95 -11.55 23.59 2.57
C LYS A 95 -10.18 24.11 3.06
N THR A 96 -9.20 23.24 3.21
CA THR A 96 -7.86 23.59 3.66
C THR A 96 -7.23 24.57 2.67
N PRO A 97 -6.62 25.68 3.13
CA PRO A 97 -6.06 26.68 2.22
C PRO A 97 -5.07 26.07 1.22
N GLY A 98 -5.26 26.40 -0.06
CA GLY A 98 -4.42 25.93 -1.17
C GLY A 98 -4.96 24.69 -1.90
N ILE A 99 -5.87 23.94 -1.30
CA ILE A 99 -6.57 22.84 -2.00
C ILE A 99 -7.43 23.44 -3.14
N PRO A 100 -7.31 22.93 -4.38
CA PRO A 100 -8.19 23.32 -5.48
C PRO A 100 -9.66 23.10 -5.15
N SER A 101 -10.56 23.91 -5.73
CA SER A 101 -12.00 23.71 -5.54
C SER A 101 -12.41 22.34 -6.10
N VAL A 102 -12.83 21.44 -5.21
CA VAL A 102 -13.28 20.09 -5.53
C VAL A 102 -14.63 19.81 -4.90
N GLU A 103 -15.39 18.90 -5.51
CA GLU A 103 -16.69 18.44 -5.02
C GLU A 103 -16.67 16.91 -4.93
N GLY A 104 -17.16 16.36 -3.83
CA GLY A 104 -17.19 14.93 -3.60
C GLY A 104 -16.51 14.49 -2.30
N ARG A 105 -16.36 13.18 -2.14
CA ARG A 105 -15.70 12.53 -1.01
C ARG A 105 -14.18 12.63 -1.17
N PHE A 106 -13.58 13.53 -0.40
CA PHE A 106 -12.16 13.78 -0.27
C PHE A 106 -11.49 12.66 0.54
N GLY A 107 -10.40 12.10 -0.01
CA GLY A 107 -9.69 10.97 0.62
C GLY A 107 -10.27 9.59 0.29
N ASP A 108 -10.96 9.46 -0.84
CA ASP A 108 -11.60 8.20 -1.28
C ASP A 108 -10.58 7.16 -1.77
N ALA A 109 -9.40 7.59 -2.20
CA ALA A 109 -8.23 6.73 -2.40
C ALA A 109 -6.95 7.54 -2.22
N LEU A 110 -5.91 6.91 -1.66
CA LEU A 110 -4.67 7.55 -1.24
C LEU A 110 -3.46 6.76 -1.75
N VAL A 111 -2.47 7.43 -2.35
CA VAL A 111 -1.18 6.81 -2.71
C VAL A 111 -0.05 7.75 -2.29
N ALA A 112 0.81 7.28 -1.39
CA ALA A 112 1.94 8.05 -0.86
C ALA A 112 3.23 7.72 -1.64
N ARG A 113 3.84 8.72 -2.27
CA ARG A 113 5.04 8.56 -3.13
C ARG A 113 5.82 9.87 -3.16
N ASP A 114 7.14 9.82 -3.27
CA ASP A 114 7.96 11.00 -3.62
C ASP A 114 7.79 11.29 -5.12
N LEU A 115 6.72 12.04 -5.45
CA LEU A 115 6.30 12.25 -6.83
C LEU A 115 7.21 13.25 -7.53
N ASP A 116 7.67 14.29 -6.83
CA ASP A 116 8.55 15.31 -7.41
C ASP A 116 10.06 15.01 -7.27
N GLY A 117 10.43 13.95 -6.57
CA GLY A 117 11.79 13.44 -6.45
C GLY A 117 12.66 14.27 -5.52
N ASP A 118 12.07 14.99 -4.56
CA ASP A 118 12.80 15.83 -3.61
C ASP A 118 13.27 15.11 -2.34
N GLY A 119 12.92 13.83 -2.19
CA GLY A 119 13.27 12.96 -1.07
C GLY A 119 12.31 13.04 0.12
N VAL A 120 11.15 13.67 -0.06
CA VAL A 120 10.03 13.70 0.91
C VAL A 120 8.80 13.10 0.24
N THR A 121 8.01 12.35 1.01
CA THR A 121 6.81 11.71 0.45
C THR A 121 5.71 12.75 0.19
N ASP A 122 5.08 12.67 -0.98
CA ASP A 122 3.86 13.38 -1.38
C ASP A 122 2.63 12.47 -1.29
N LEU A 123 1.44 13.03 -1.44
CA LEU A 123 0.19 12.28 -1.42
C LEU A 123 -0.66 12.56 -2.66
N ALA A 124 -0.91 11.50 -3.43
CA ALA A 124 -1.93 11.48 -4.46
C ALA A 124 -3.29 11.15 -3.81
N VAL A 125 -4.30 12.01 -4.03
CA VAL A 125 -5.61 11.94 -3.37
C VAL A 125 -6.72 11.88 -4.43
N VAL A 126 -7.54 10.85 -4.39
CA VAL A 126 -8.80 10.81 -5.15
C VAL A 126 -9.91 11.48 -4.35
N VAL A 127 -10.64 12.36 -5.03
CA VAL A 127 -11.89 12.96 -4.57
C VAL A 127 -13.01 12.37 -5.41
N ALA A 128 -13.82 11.48 -4.84
CA ALA A 128 -14.87 10.77 -5.56
C ALA A 128 -16.16 11.58 -5.65
N GLY A 129 -16.71 11.73 -6.85
CA GLY A 129 -17.85 12.62 -7.08
C GLY A 129 -18.54 12.38 -8.43
N GLN A 130 -19.12 13.45 -9.00
CA GLN A 130 -19.68 13.37 -10.36
C GLN A 130 -18.58 13.09 -11.40
N GLN A 131 -17.39 13.61 -11.16
CA GLN A 131 -16.15 13.24 -11.83
C GLN A 131 -15.07 13.09 -10.78
N ASP A 132 -14.55 11.88 -10.63
CA ASP A 132 -13.47 11.61 -9.70
C ASP A 132 -12.23 12.44 -10.09
N THR A 133 -11.67 13.18 -9.12
CA THR A 133 -10.53 14.08 -9.33
C THR A 133 -9.33 13.56 -8.58
N LEU A 134 -8.19 13.45 -9.26
CA LEU A 134 -6.91 13.12 -8.66
C LEU A 134 -6.12 14.41 -8.38
N LEU A 135 -5.80 14.63 -7.11
CA LEU A 135 -4.95 15.71 -6.64
C LEU A 135 -3.56 15.19 -6.28
N ALA A 136 -2.54 16.05 -6.36
CA ALA A 136 -1.27 15.88 -5.68
C ALA A 136 -1.14 16.92 -4.57
N LEU A 137 -0.80 16.46 -3.37
CA LEU A 137 -0.44 17.29 -2.21
C LEU A 137 1.03 17.06 -1.93
N TRP A 138 1.82 18.13 -1.93
CA TRP A 138 3.28 18.04 -1.85
C TRP A 138 3.76 17.98 -0.40
N GLY A 139 4.59 17.00 -0.09
CA GLY A 139 5.31 16.89 1.16
C GLY A 139 6.29 18.04 1.32
N THR A 140 6.62 18.37 2.56
CA THR A 140 7.65 19.38 2.83
C THR A 140 8.44 18.98 4.05
N LYS A 141 9.76 18.87 3.89
CA LYS A 141 10.67 18.51 4.96
C LYS A 141 10.51 19.42 6.19
N GLY A 142 10.34 18.81 7.35
CA GLY A 142 10.11 19.45 8.65
C GLY A 142 8.72 20.07 8.82
N LYS A 143 7.83 19.96 7.85
CA LYS A 143 6.46 20.52 7.91
C LYS A 143 5.36 19.50 7.65
N GLY A 144 5.64 18.44 6.88
CA GLY A 144 4.63 17.49 6.45
C GLY A 144 3.82 17.98 5.25
N LEU A 145 2.67 17.35 5.02
CA LEU A 145 1.71 17.73 3.98
C LEU A 145 0.95 19.01 4.34
N SER A 146 0.55 19.75 3.32
CA SER A 146 -0.40 20.86 3.44
C SER A 146 -1.20 21.02 2.15
N GLY A 147 -2.16 21.96 2.13
CA GLY A 147 -2.81 22.36 0.89
C GLY A 147 -1.97 23.30 0.01
N GLU A 148 -0.85 23.83 0.50
CA GLU A 148 -0.03 24.80 -0.25
C GLU A 148 0.53 24.16 -1.52
N GLY A 149 0.19 24.74 -2.67
CA GLY A 149 0.68 24.26 -3.97
C GLY A 149 0.01 22.97 -4.45
N ALA A 150 -1.04 22.48 -3.78
CA ALA A 150 -1.77 21.31 -4.24
C ALA A 150 -2.36 21.55 -5.65
N VAL A 151 -2.28 20.54 -6.51
CA VAL A 151 -2.69 20.64 -7.92
C VAL A 151 -3.57 19.46 -8.32
N THR A 152 -4.46 19.70 -9.27
CA THR A 152 -5.18 18.63 -9.97
C THR A 152 -4.28 18.00 -11.02
N LEU A 153 -4.06 16.69 -10.93
CA LEU A 153 -3.30 15.93 -11.91
C LEU A 153 -4.17 15.55 -13.11
N ARG A 154 -5.34 14.95 -12.86
CA ARG A 154 -6.30 14.49 -13.87
C ARG A 154 -7.61 13.99 -13.25
N HIS A 155 -8.52 13.45 -14.06
CA HIS A 155 -9.67 12.69 -13.58
C HIS A 155 -9.36 11.20 -13.55
N ALA A 156 -9.37 10.61 -12.36
CA ALA A 156 -9.05 9.20 -12.14
C ALA A 156 -9.83 8.65 -10.95
N ARG A 157 -10.23 7.38 -11.06
CA ARG A 157 -10.92 6.67 -9.98
C ARG A 157 -9.97 5.78 -9.18
N HIS A 158 -9.25 4.89 -9.87
CA HIS A 158 -8.28 4.00 -9.24
C HIS A 158 -6.88 4.46 -9.56
N ILE A 159 -6.02 4.41 -8.55
CA ILE A 159 -4.63 4.82 -8.62
C ILE A 159 -3.73 3.75 -7.98
N ALA A 160 -2.56 3.56 -8.55
CA ALA A 160 -1.47 2.75 -7.99
C ALA A 160 -0.15 3.49 -8.21
N GLY A 161 0.75 3.44 -7.23
CA GLY A 161 2.09 4.02 -7.34
C GLY A 161 3.16 2.94 -7.41
N GLY A 162 4.27 3.24 -8.08
CA GLY A 162 5.42 2.34 -8.21
C GLY A 162 6.47 2.96 -9.14
N ASP A 163 7.63 2.32 -9.28
CA ASP A 163 8.61 2.67 -10.31
C ASP A 163 8.37 1.77 -11.54
N PHE A 164 7.39 2.12 -12.37
CA PHE A 164 6.93 1.25 -13.47
C PHE A 164 7.89 1.23 -14.66
N ASN A 165 8.90 2.10 -14.69
CA ASN A 165 9.91 2.14 -15.76
C ASN A 165 11.33 1.78 -15.32
N GLY A 166 11.55 1.61 -14.02
CA GLY A 166 12.83 1.24 -13.41
C GLY A 166 13.85 2.38 -13.45
N ASP A 167 13.42 3.65 -13.50
CA ASP A 167 14.32 4.81 -13.54
C ASP A 167 14.64 5.39 -12.15
N GLY A 168 14.00 4.86 -11.10
CA GLY A 168 14.16 5.27 -9.70
C GLY A 168 13.25 6.43 -9.28
N HIS A 169 12.47 7.01 -10.18
CA HIS A 169 11.44 8.00 -9.87
C HIS A 169 10.09 7.31 -9.64
N GLN A 170 9.24 7.95 -8.83
CA GLN A 170 7.93 7.39 -8.54
C GLN A 170 6.93 7.79 -9.62
N ASP A 171 6.23 6.79 -10.14
CA ASP A 171 5.21 6.91 -11.16
C ASP A 171 3.81 6.70 -10.54
N LEU A 172 2.78 7.13 -11.28
CA LEU A 172 1.38 6.83 -10.98
C LEU A 172 0.71 6.12 -12.15
N PHE A 173 0.20 4.92 -11.92
CA PHE A 173 -0.73 4.27 -12.82
C PHE A 173 -2.16 4.59 -12.41
N THR A 174 -2.96 5.08 -13.36
CA THR A 174 -4.25 5.70 -13.06
C THR A 174 -5.30 5.25 -14.07
N THR A 175 -6.49 4.87 -13.60
CA THR A 175 -7.61 4.57 -14.50
C THR A 175 -8.35 5.84 -14.87
N ALA A 176 -9.10 5.79 -15.97
CA ALA A 176 -9.94 6.90 -16.36
C ALA A 176 -11.36 6.75 -15.78
N TYR A 177 -12.01 7.88 -15.53
CA TYR A 177 -13.41 7.94 -15.16
C TYR A 177 -14.13 9.07 -15.92
N GLY A 178 -15.43 8.92 -16.14
CA GLY A 178 -16.26 9.93 -16.80
C GLY A 178 -15.87 10.16 -18.27
N GLN A 179 -15.39 11.37 -18.58
CA GLN A 179 -15.04 11.77 -19.95
C GLN A 179 -13.66 11.29 -20.39
N GLU A 180 -12.78 10.95 -19.44
CA GLU A 180 -11.53 10.28 -19.76
C GLU A 180 -11.83 8.82 -20.12
N LYS A 181 -11.20 8.32 -21.19
CA LYS A 181 -11.56 7.01 -21.77
C LYS A 181 -10.51 5.93 -21.59
N GLN A 182 -9.30 6.26 -21.14
CA GLN A 182 -8.16 5.33 -21.15
C GLN A 182 -7.29 5.51 -19.92
N ALA A 183 -6.81 4.41 -19.36
CA ALA A 183 -5.85 4.44 -18.28
C ALA A 183 -4.51 5.05 -18.73
N LYS A 184 -3.81 5.67 -17.78
CA LYS A 184 -2.57 6.41 -17.98
C LYS A 184 -1.54 5.96 -16.98
N LEU A 185 -0.34 5.69 -17.48
CA LEU A 185 0.87 5.69 -16.68
C LEU A 185 1.47 7.10 -16.77
N LEU A 186 1.57 7.76 -15.63
CA LEU A 186 2.16 9.09 -15.45
C LEU A 186 3.54 8.89 -14.80
N GLN A 187 4.60 9.19 -15.54
CA GLN A 187 5.96 8.85 -15.15
C GLN A 187 6.67 10.03 -14.53
N GLY A 188 7.32 9.80 -13.38
CA GLY A 188 8.05 10.80 -12.62
C GLY A 188 9.39 11.19 -13.26
N PRO A 189 10.10 12.15 -12.66
CA PRO A 189 9.61 13.00 -11.57
C PRO A 189 8.57 13.99 -12.08
N PHE A 190 7.58 14.29 -11.24
CA PHE A 190 6.56 15.29 -11.50
C PHE A 190 7.12 16.68 -11.20
N THR A 191 6.69 17.68 -11.97
CA THR A 191 6.86 19.07 -11.53
C THR A 191 5.77 19.42 -10.52
N ARG A 192 6.05 20.35 -9.60
CA ARG A 192 5.06 20.82 -8.60
C ARG A 192 3.81 21.48 -9.17
N ASP A 193 3.82 21.86 -10.45
CA ASP A 193 2.61 22.27 -11.19
C ASP A 193 1.81 21.08 -11.77
N GLY A 194 2.18 19.84 -11.43
CA GLY A 194 1.42 18.61 -11.70
C GLY A 194 1.75 17.92 -13.01
N LYS A 195 2.85 18.26 -13.69
CA LYS A 195 3.22 17.62 -14.97
C LYS A 195 4.13 16.44 -14.74
N ALA A 196 3.73 15.26 -15.22
CA ALA A 196 4.60 14.10 -15.35
C ALA A 196 5.72 14.36 -16.38
N ALA A 197 6.86 13.69 -16.21
CA ALA A 197 7.96 13.74 -17.17
C ALA A 197 7.61 13.04 -18.50
N HIS A 198 6.87 11.94 -18.43
CA HIS A 198 6.34 11.23 -19.58
C HIS A 198 4.97 10.64 -19.27
N GLU A 199 4.16 10.41 -20.31
CA GLU A 199 2.89 9.73 -20.18
C GLU A 199 2.79 8.58 -21.19
N GLN A 200 2.32 7.44 -20.70
CA GLN A 200 1.92 6.33 -21.55
C GLN A 200 0.41 6.10 -21.40
N THR A 201 -0.25 5.86 -22.53
CA THR A 201 -1.64 5.42 -22.53
C THR A 201 -1.71 3.90 -22.56
N VAL A 202 -2.48 3.32 -21.65
CA VAL A 202 -2.51 1.87 -21.41
C VAL A 202 -3.94 1.35 -21.60
N SER A 203 -4.10 0.38 -22.50
CA SER A 203 -5.38 -0.28 -22.72
C SER A 203 -5.59 -1.40 -21.71
N VAL A 204 -6.30 -1.09 -20.62
CA VAL A 204 -6.51 -2.00 -19.48
C VAL A 204 -7.89 -2.63 -19.39
N ALA A 205 -8.79 -2.35 -20.32
CA ALA A 205 -10.10 -2.98 -20.38
C ALA A 205 -10.52 -3.10 -21.85
N ASP A 206 -11.21 -4.19 -22.18
CA ASP A 206 -11.83 -4.38 -23.49
C ASP A 206 -13.32 -4.03 -23.40
N GLY A 207 -13.81 -3.23 -24.36
CA GLY A 207 -15.23 -2.89 -24.47
C GLY A 207 -15.79 -2.15 -23.26
N ASP A 208 -16.75 -2.78 -22.59
CA ASP A 208 -17.54 -2.23 -21.47
C ASP A 208 -17.04 -2.72 -20.10
N SER A 209 -15.82 -3.27 -20.01
CA SER A 209 -15.28 -3.73 -18.73
C SER A 209 -14.83 -2.56 -17.86
N GLU A 210 -15.14 -2.62 -16.57
CA GLU A 210 -14.71 -1.68 -15.54
C GLU A 210 -13.46 -2.20 -14.82
N VAL A 211 -12.71 -1.29 -14.20
CA VAL A 211 -11.62 -1.66 -13.29
C VAL A 211 -12.17 -1.67 -11.87
N LEU A 212 -11.86 -2.72 -11.12
CA LEU A 212 -12.29 -2.88 -9.72
C LEU A 212 -11.21 -2.47 -8.73
N SER A 213 -9.98 -2.93 -8.98
CA SER A 213 -8.84 -2.71 -8.11
C SER A 213 -7.54 -2.79 -8.89
N LEU A 214 -6.49 -2.23 -8.31
CA LEU A 214 -5.13 -2.24 -8.84
C LEU A 214 -4.20 -2.78 -7.76
N ALA A 215 -3.21 -3.57 -8.17
CA ALA A 215 -2.09 -3.96 -7.32
C ALA A 215 -0.78 -3.75 -8.09
N ALA A 216 0.26 -3.31 -7.40
CA ALA A 216 1.56 -3.03 -7.99
C ALA A 216 2.70 -3.70 -7.22
N GLY A 217 3.72 -4.15 -7.93
CA GLY A 217 4.89 -4.83 -7.40
C GLY A 217 5.66 -5.54 -8.50
N ASP A 218 6.96 -5.78 -8.30
CA ASP A 218 7.84 -6.39 -9.31
C ASP A 218 7.66 -7.92 -9.35
N LEU A 219 6.75 -8.40 -10.21
CA LEU A 219 6.42 -9.83 -10.35
C LEU A 219 7.56 -10.62 -11.00
N ASN A 220 8.50 -9.94 -11.66
CA ASN A 220 9.49 -10.56 -12.54
C ASN A 220 10.95 -10.43 -12.06
N GLY A 221 11.21 -9.56 -11.09
CA GLY A 221 12.50 -9.33 -10.45
C GLY A 221 13.47 -8.51 -11.32
N ASP A 222 12.96 -7.69 -12.25
CA ASP A 222 13.79 -6.84 -13.10
C ASP A 222 14.09 -5.46 -12.51
N GLY A 223 13.42 -5.11 -11.42
CA GLY A 223 13.57 -3.84 -10.70
C GLY A 223 12.56 -2.77 -11.08
N ALA A 224 11.73 -2.98 -12.11
CA ALA A 224 10.56 -2.14 -12.37
C ALA A 224 9.32 -2.78 -11.74
N ASP A 225 8.46 -1.97 -11.13
CA ASP A 225 7.19 -2.48 -10.63
C ASP A 225 6.27 -2.85 -11.80
N ASP A 226 5.47 -3.90 -11.61
CA ASP A 226 4.44 -4.36 -12.53
C ASP A 226 3.04 -3.94 -12.00
N VAL A 227 2.00 -4.12 -12.82
CA VAL A 227 0.61 -3.83 -12.42
C VAL A 227 -0.30 -5.01 -12.73
N PHE A 228 -1.10 -5.41 -11.74
CA PHE A 228 -2.30 -6.20 -11.92
C PHE A 228 -3.54 -5.31 -11.90
N VAL A 229 -4.45 -5.54 -12.85
CA VAL A 229 -5.72 -4.81 -13.00
C VAL A 229 -6.87 -5.81 -12.86
N ALA A 230 -7.59 -5.76 -11.74
CA ALA A 230 -8.83 -6.49 -11.56
C ALA A 230 -9.96 -5.82 -12.35
N ARG A 231 -10.84 -6.62 -12.95
CA ARG A 231 -11.85 -6.15 -13.90
C ARG A 231 -13.22 -6.72 -13.60
N SER A 232 -14.25 -6.01 -14.00
CA SER A 232 -15.63 -6.50 -14.01
C SER A 232 -16.37 -6.08 -15.27
N MET A 233 -17.53 -6.69 -15.51
CA MET A 233 -18.51 -6.25 -16.50
C MET A 233 -19.87 -6.76 -16.05
N GLU A 234 -20.90 -5.90 -16.09
CA GLU A 234 -22.28 -6.27 -15.72
C GLU A 234 -22.31 -7.04 -14.38
N GLU A 235 -21.68 -6.47 -13.36
CA GLU A 235 -21.64 -7.03 -11.99
C GLU A 235 -21.03 -8.44 -11.87
N SER A 236 -20.23 -8.84 -12.87
CA SER A 236 -19.45 -10.08 -12.84
C SER A 236 -17.96 -9.76 -12.93
N ALA A 237 -17.14 -10.47 -12.15
CA ALA A 237 -15.70 -10.42 -12.27
C ALA A 237 -15.27 -10.92 -13.65
N ARG A 238 -14.17 -10.35 -14.16
CA ARG A 238 -13.53 -10.75 -15.41
C ARG A 238 -12.08 -11.12 -15.13
N PRO A 239 -11.47 -11.98 -15.96
CA PRO A 239 -10.03 -12.23 -15.88
C PRO A 239 -9.26 -10.90 -15.87
N GLY A 240 -8.47 -10.70 -14.82
CA GLY A 240 -7.67 -9.49 -14.69
C GLY A 240 -6.55 -9.42 -15.73
N ALA A 241 -6.00 -8.23 -15.96
CA ALA A 241 -4.79 -8.09 -16.75
C ALA A 241 -3.54 -7.93 -15.92
N VAL A 242 -2.43 -8.39 -16.48
CA VAL A 242 -1.09 -8.21 -15.93
C VAL A 242 -0.27 -7.41 -16.94
N PHE A 243 0.35 -6.35 -16.47
CA PHE A 243 1.27 -5.51 -17.23
C PHE A 243 2.62 -5.52 -16.55
N LEU A 244 3.67 -5.83 -17.30
CA LEU A 244 5.04 -5.76 -16.81
C LEU A 244 5.60 -4.35 -17.00
N GLY A 245 6.27 -3.83 -15.99
CA GLY A 245 7.07 -2.63 -16.06
C GLY A 245 8.34 -2.82 -16.88
N GLY A 246 9.06 -1.72 -17.07
CA GLY A 246 10.36 -1.70 -17.71
C GLY A 246 10.61 -0.40 -18.44
N PRO A 247 11.78 -0.21 -19.09
CA PRO A 247 12.23 1.11 -19.57
C PRO A 247 11.34 1.83 -20.60
N LYS A 248 10.27 1.19 -21.08
CA LYS A 248 9.27 1.77 -21.99
C LYS A 248 7.91 2.02 -21.31
N GLY A 249 7.85 1.87 -19.99
CA GLY A 249 6.63 1.78 -19.20
C GLY A 249 5.97 0.39 -19.30
N LEU A 250 4.67 0.37 -19.06
CA LEU A 250 3.89 -0.86 -18.90
C LEU A 250 3.64 -1.59 -20.22
N THR A 251 3.96 -2.88 -20.28
CA THR A 251 3.69 -3.78 -21.40
C THR A 251 2.81 -4.92 -20.97
N LYS A 252 1.71 -5.16 -21.68
CA LYS A 252 0.76 -6.22 -21.33
C LYS A 252 1.42 -7.60 -21.42
N GLN A 253 1.41 -8.36 -20.33
CA GLN A 253 1.77 -9.77 -20.28
C GLN A 253 0.58 -10.66 -20.65
N SER A 254 -0.58 -10.40 -20.04
CA SER A 254 -1.76 -11.26 -20.16
C SER A 254 -3.05 -10.49 -19.86
N ASP A 255 -4.16 -10.91 -20.48
CA ASP A 255 -5.53 -10.54 -20.13
C ASP A 255 -6.28 -11.69 -19.44
N ASN A 256 -5.59 -12.79 -19.12
CA ASN A 256 -6.15 -14.00 -18.52
C ASN A 256 -5.62 -14.22 -17.09
N GLY A 257 -5.52 -13.14 -16.32
CA GLY A 257 -5.20 -13.17 -14.89
C GLY A 257 -6.35 -13.73 -14.05
N PRO A 258 -6.18 -13.81 -12.72
CA PRO A 258 -7.26 -14.21 -11.84
C PRO A 258 -8.44 -13.22 -11.87
N GLU A 259 -9.63 -13.73 -11.59
CA GLU A 259 -10.81 -12.93 -11.25
C GLU A 259 -10.69 -12.52 -9.77
N ALA A 260 -10.55 -11.22 -9.54
CA ALA A 260 -10.13 -10.68 -8.26
C ALA A 260 -11.04 -9.55 -7.80
N LEU A 261 -11.22 -9.46 -6.48
CA LEU A 261 -11.83 -8.34 -5.77
C LEU A 261 -10.70 -7.42 -5.25
N PRO A 262 -10.43 -7.20 -3.94
CA PRO A 262 -9.16 -6.57 -3.58
C PRO A 262 -8.01 -7.51 -3.93
N ALA A 263 -6.90 -6.91 -4.36
CA ALA A 263 -5.64 -7.57 -4.61
C ALA A 263 -4.49 -6.74 -4.04
N THR A 264 -3.41 -7.42 -3.65
CA THR A 264 -2.14 -6.81 -3.23
C THR A 264 -0.98 -7.65 -3.76
N MET A 265 0.22 -7.10 -3.72
CA MET A 265 1.44 -7.83 -4.04
C MET A 265 2.46 -7.76 -2.90
N GLY A 266 3.21 -8.84 -2.70
CA GLY A 266 4.30 -8.94 -1.72
C GLY A 266 5.17 -10.17 -2.01
N ASP A 267 6.42 -10.18 -1.55
CA ASP A 267 7.33 -11.32 -1.72
C ASP A 267 7.12 -12.35 -0.59
N PHE A 268 6.08 -13.17 -0.72
CA PHE A 268 5.69 -14.11 0.33
C PHE A 268 6.64 -15.31 0.46
N ASN A 269 7.49 -15.53 -0.55
CA ASN A 269 8.37 -16.68 -0.63
C ASN A 269 9.87 -16.34 -0.46
N GLY A 270 10.22 -15.05 -0.50
CA GLY A 270 11.56 -14.51 -0.31
C GLY A 270 12.47 -14.71 -1.52
N ASP A 271 11.90 -14.81 -2.72
CA ASP A 271 12.65 -15.08 -3.97
C ASP A 271 13.04 -13.80 -4.74
N GLY A 272 12.73 -12.64 -4.16
CA GLY A 272 12.99 -11.31 -4.70
C GLY A 272 11.99 -10.86 -5.77
N ARG A 273 10.89 -11.60 -5.96
CA ARG A 273 9.78 -11.22 -6.83
C ARG A 273 8.53 -11.09 -6.01
N ALA A 274 7.73 -10.10 -6.34
CA ALA A 274 6.41 -9.97 -5.79
C ALA A 274 5.51 -11.12 -6.28
N ASP A 275 4.63 -11.56 -5.40
CA ASP A 275 3.57 -12.52 -5.63
C ASP A 275 2.22 -11.79 -5.54
N LEU A 276 1.23 -12.22 -6.31
CA LEU A 276 -0.11 -11.64 -6.29
C LEU A 276 -1.00 -12.37 -5.30
N ALA A 277 -1.46 -11.69 -4.26
CA ALA A 277 -2.54 -12.15 -3.38
C ALA A 277 -3.85 -11.43 -3.71
N TRP A 278 -4.97 -12.15 -3.74
CA TRP A 278 -6.28 -11.56 -3.99
C TRP A 278 -7.39 -12.29 -3.27
N ARG A 279 -8.49 -11.58 -3.03
CA ARG A 279 -9.77 -12.22 -2.69
C ARG A 279 -10.47 -12.67 -3.96
N GLU A 280 -10.83 -13.94 -4.02
CA GLU A 280 -11.60 -14.49 -5.14
C GLU A 280 -13.04 -13.95 -5.13
N ALA A 281 -13.58 -13.68 -6.32
CA ALA A 281 -15.02 -13.45 -6.49
C ALA A 281 -15.74 -14.81 -6.55
N PRO A 282 -16.57 -15.19 -5.56
CA PRO A 282 -17.27 -16.47 -5.59
C PRO A 282 -18.20 -16.55 -6.81
N ASP A 283 -18.09 -17.63 -7.58
CA ASP A 283 -18.83 -17.85 -8.84
C ASP A 283 -18.71 -16.70 -9.86
N GLY A 284 -17.69 -15.84 -9.72
CA GLY A 284 -17.50 -14.64 -10.54
C GLY A 284 -18.51 -13.52 -10.26
N VAL A 285 -19.33 -13.62 -9.21
CA VAL A 285 -20.33 -12.60 -8.86
C VAL A 285 -19.70 -11.58 -7.93
N ILE A 286 -19.88 -10.28 -8.24
CA ILE A 286 -19.38 -9.18 -7.40
C ILE A 286 -20.49 -8.39 -6.71
N GLU A 287 -21.76 -8.76 -6.93
CA GLU A 287 -22.88 -8.27 -6.12
C GLU A 287 -22.93 -8.99 -4.77
N GLY A 288 -23.11 -8.23 -3.68
CA GLY A 288 -23.23 -8.79 -2.33
C GLY A 288 -22.04 -9.63 -1.85
N PRO A 289 -20.77 -9.26 -2.09
CA PRO A 289 -19.60 -10.04 -1.65
C PRO A 289 -19.50 -10.15 -0.12
N TRP A 290 -20.39 -9.48 0.61
CA TRP A 290 -20.50 -9.39 2.06
C TRP A 290 -21.19 -10.56 2.73
N THR A 291 -21.74 -11.49 1.95
CA THR A 291 -22.49 -12.63 2.47
C THR A 291 -21.69 -13.92 2.44
N ASP A 292 -20.56 -13.99 1.72
CA ASP A 292 -19.74 -15.20 1.67
C ASP A 292 -18.72 -15.26 2.83
N SER A 293 -18.10 -16.43 3.04
CA SER A 293 -17.07 -16.60 4.08
C SER A 293 -15.70 -16.02 3.71
N GLY A 294 -15.44 -15.83 2.42
CA GLY A 294 -14.21 -15.28 1.88
C GLY A 294 -13.17 -16.33 1.50
N THR A 295 -12.41 -16.04 0.45
CA THR A 295 -11.31 -16.91 0.01
C THR A 295 -10.18 -16.05 -0.53
N VAL A 296 -9.00 -16.21 0.06
CA VAL A 296 -7.77 -15.57 -0.40
C VAL A 296 -6.96 -16.56 -1.21
N LYS A 297 -6.49 -16.14 -2.38
CA LYS A 297 -5.60 -16.91 -3.24
C LYS A 297 -4.31 -16.16 -3.49
N VAL A 298 -3.25 -16.92 -3.76
CA VAL A 298 -1.91 -16.39 -3.98
C VAL A 298 -1.34 -17.03 -5.22
N ARG A 299 -0.80 -16.23 -6.14
CA ARG A 299 -0.16 -16.70 -7.36
C ARG A 299 1.22 -16.08 -7.48
N TYR A 300 2.21 -16.95 -7.60
CA TYR A 300 3.60 -16.57 -7.40
C TYR A 300 4.22 -15.92 -8.64
N GLY A 301 5.08 -14.93 -8.39
CA GLY A 301 5.92 -14.28 -9.39
C GLY A 301 6.97 -15.22 -9.97
N THR A 302 7.40 -14.95 -11.20
CA THR A 302 8.43 -15.71 -11.91
C THR A 302 9.26 -14.75 -12.75
N ALA A 303 10.44 -15.14 -13.21
CA ALA A 303 11.26 -14.31 -14.11
C ALA A 303 10.58 -13.91 -15.45
N SER A 304 9.36 -14.39 -15.73
CA SER A 304 8.55 -14.00 -16.89
C SER A 304 7.28 -13.24 -16.51
N GLY A 305 7.17 -12.76 -15.26
CA GLY A 305 5.97 -12.15 -14.68
C GLY A 305 5.15 -13.13 -13.86
N LEU A 306 3.84 -12.90 -13.78
CA LEU A 306 2.93 -13.73 -12.98
C LEU A 306 2.92 -15.19 -13.46
N GLY A 307 3.20 -16.13 -12.56
CA GLY A 307 3.26 -17.56 -12.83
C GLY A 307 1.89 -18.24 -12.86
N SER A 308 1.87 -19.57 -12.71
CA SER A 308 0.65 -20.39 -12.67
C SER A 308 0.40 -21.10 -11.34
N ARG A 309 1.43 -21.25 -10.50
CA ARG A 309 1.32 -21.85 -9.17
C ARG A 309 0.36 -20.99 -8.34
N THR A 310 -0.71 -21.60 -7.84
CA THR A 310 -1.72 -20.93 -7.02
C THR A 310 -1.94 -21.70 -5.71
N ASP A 311 -1.88 -21.00 -4.59
CA ASP A 311 -2.26 -21.50 -3.27
C ASP A 311 -3.58 -20.83 -2.81
N THR A 312 -4.30 -21.42 -1.86
CA THR A 312 -5.64 -20.98 -1.43
C THR A 312 -5.76 -21.05 0.09
N PHE A 313 -6.37 -20.02 0.67
CA PHE A 313 -6.51 -19.81 2.10
C PHE A 313 -7.94 -19.35 2.43
N THR A 314 -8.50 -19.96 3.47
CA THR A 314 -9.76 -19.59 4.14
C THR A 314 -9.57 -19.77 5.65
N GLN A 315 -10.53 -19.37 6.48
CA GLN A 315 -10.48 -19.63 7.92
C GLN A 315 -10.50 -21.13 8.28
N ALA A 316 -10.87 -22.01 7.34
CA ALA A 316 -10.77 -23.46 7.51
C ALA A 316 -9.37 -24.03 7.21
N THR A 317 -8.44 -23.21 6.73
CA THR A 317 -7.08 -23.65 6.37
C THR A 317 -6.30 -24.05 7.62
N PRO A 318 -5.61 -25.20 7.65
CA PRO A 318 -4.84 -25.62 8.83
C PRO A 318 -3.85 -24.56 9.31
N GLY A 319 -3.99 -24.15 10.57
CA GLY A 319 -3.15 -23.15 11.22
C GLY A 319 -3.72 -21.72 11.18
N VAL A 320 -4.71 -21.45 10.33
CA VAL A 320 -5.44 -20.17 10.35
C VAL A 320 -6.45 -20.19 11.51
N PRO A 321 -6.37 -19.26 12.47
CA PRO A 321 -7.35 -19.20 13.56
C PRO A 321 -8.73 -18.72 13.08
N GLY A 322 -9.79 -19.15 13.77
CA GLY A 322 -11.18 -18.82 13.45
C GLY A 322 -11.96 -20.02 12.92
N ALA A 323 -13.24 -19.80 12.64
CA ALA A 323 -14.09 -20.72 11.89
C ALA A 323 -14.40 -20.09 10.52
N ASP A 324 -14.71 -20.92 9.52
CA ASP A 324 -15.08 -20.46 8.17
C ASP A 324 -16.60 -20.35 8.11
N GLU A 325 -17.13 -19.16 8.32
CA GLU A 325 -18.56 -18.91 8.47
C GLU A 325 -19.09 -17.95 7.39
N GLU A 326 -20.32 -18.20 6.94
CA GLU A 326 -20.96 -17.36 5.93
C GLU A 326 -21.14 -15.93 6.46
N GLY A 327 -20.57 -14.95 5.76
CA GLY A 327 -20.63 -13.54 6.14
C GLY A 327 -19.39 -13.01 6.87
N ASP A 328 -18.35 -13.82 7.07
CA ASP A 328 -17.07 -13.36 7.67
C ASP A 328 -16.28 -12.46 6.72
N VAL A 329 -16.40 -12.71 5.40
CA VAL A 329 -15.76 -11.94 4.35
C VAL A 329 -14.23 -11.96 4.44
N PHE A 330 -13.63 -13.12 4.73
CA PHE A 330 -12.17 -13.31 4.79
C PHE A 330 -11.48 -12.77 3.51
N GLY A 331 -10.60 -11.79 3.68
CA GLY A 331 -9.93 -11.10 2.57
C GLY A 331 -10.63 -9.84 2.06
N ALA A 332 -11.57 -9.27 2.83
CA ALA A 332 -12.23 -8.00 2.48
C ALA A 332 -11.24 -6.84 2.25
N SER A 333 -10.10 -6.87 2.95
CA SER A 333 -8.95 -6.00 2.71
C SER A 333 -7.65 -6.79 2.84
N LEU A 334 -6.63 -6.44 2.06
CA LEU A 334 -5.35 -7.13 2.01
C LEU A 334 -4.19 -6.14 2.03
N ALA A 335 -3.14 -6.43 2.79
CA ALA A 335 -1.86 -5.71 2.76
C ALA A 335 -0.71 -6.68 2.99
N ALA A 336 0.43 -6.45 2.33
CA ALA A 336 1.63 -7.27 2.46
C ALA A 336 2.80 -6.47 3.06
N GLY A 337 3.66 -7.14 3.82
CA GLY A 337 4.86 -6.56 4.41
C GLY A 337 5.53 -7.49 5.42
N ASP A 338 6.85 -7.44 5.52
CA ASP A 338 7.66 -8.25 6.44
C ASP A 338 7.52 -7.76 7.89
N THR A 339 6.74 -8.48 8.70
CA THR A 339 6.46 -8.09 10.10
C THR A 339 7.46 -8.66 11.09
N ASP A 340 8.24 -9.67 10.69
CA ASP A 340 9.19 -10.36 11.58
C ASP A 340 10.66 -10.30 11.13
N GLY A 341 10.93 -9.57 10.05
CA GLY A 341 12.25 -9.24 9.53
C GLY A 341 12.97 -10.44 8.90
N ASP A 342 12.22 -11.46 8.48
CA ASP A 342 12.78 -12.70 7.95
C ASP A 342 13.07 -12.66 6.43
N GLY A 343 12.74 -11.53 5.80
CA GLY A 343 12.89 -11.25 4.37
C GLY A 343 11.76 -11.82 3.52
N ARG A 344 10.63 -12.21 4.12
CA ARG A 344 9.40 -12.62 3.43
C ARG A 344 8.26 -11.80 3.94
N ASP A 345 7.41 -11.34 3.04
CA ASP A 345 6.24 -10.58 3.44
C ASP A 345 5.22 -11.50 4.13
N GLU A 346 4.60 -10.99 5.20
CA GLU A 346 3.32 -11.47 5.70
C GLU A 346 2.18 -10.94 4.83
N LEU A 347 1.00 -11.56 4.98
CA LEU A 347 -0.25 -11.02 4.45
C LEU A 347 -1.22 -10.73 5.59
N ALA A 348 -1.51 -9.45 5.82
CA ALA A 348 -2.62 -9.03 6.66
C ALA A 348 -3.94 -9.18 5.87
N VAL A 349 -4.90 -9.86 6.49
CA VAL A 349 -6.18 -10.23 5.92
C VAL A 349 -7.29 -9.72 6.82
N GLY A 350 -8.06 -8.75 6.31
CA GLY A 350 -9.25 -8.23 6.98
C GLY A 350 -10.41 -9.21 6.96
N VAL A 351 -11.12 -9.32 8.08
CA VAL A 351 -12.31 -10.17 8.26
C VAL A 351 -13.41 -9.36 8.99
N PRO A 352 -13.89 -8.25 8.39
CA PRO A 352 -14.80 -7.31 9.06
C PRO A 352 -16.18 -7.91 9.37
N GLY A 353 -16.54 -9.03 8.75
CA GLY A 353 -17.78 -9.74 8.98
C GLY A 353 -17.79 -10.62 10.24
N GLU A 354 -16.62 -10.99 10.75
CA GLU A 354 -16.44 -11.92 11.87
C GLU A 354 -17.26 -11.48 13.10
N ALA A 355 -17.93 -12.43 13.74
CA ALA A 355 -18.61 -12.21 14.99
C ALA A 355 -17.67 -12.38 16.19
N VAL A 356 -17.64 -11.39 17.09
CA VAL A 356 -16.92 -11.52 18.38
C VAL A 356 -17.92 -11.87 19.47
N GLY A 357 -18.01 -13.17 19.80
CA GLY A 357 -19.03 -13.68 20.72
C GLY A 357 -20.43 -13.55 20.12
N THR A 358 -21.27 -12.65 20.68
CA THR A 358 -22.62 -12.38 20.14
C THR A 358 -22.71 -11.08 19.33
N LYS A 359 -21.58 -10.42 19.11
CA LYS A 359 -21.49 -9.13 18.43
C LYS A 359 -21.23 -9.39 16.94
N ALA A 360 -22.31 -9.43 16.16
CA ALA A 360 -22.20 -9.66 14.71
C ALA A 360 -21.38 -8.54 14.06
N ARG A 361 -20.51 -8.89 13.09
CA ARG A 361 -19.70 -7.92 12.33
C ARG A 361 -18.88 -6.97 13.22
N ALA A 362 -18.45 -7.48 14.38
CA ALA A 362 -17.47 -6.79 15.19
C ALA A 362 -16.12 -6.74 14.45
N GLY A 363 -15.82 -7.82 13.72
CA GLY A 363 -14.67 -7.92 12.84
C GLY A 363 -13.42 -8.47 13.52
N SER A 364 -12.50 -8.93 12.69
CA SER A 364 -11.17 -9.38 13.09
C SER A 364 -10.15 -9.15 11.97
N VAL A 365 -8.88 -9.37 12.30
CA VAL A 365 -7.80 -9.44 11.32
C VAL A 365 -7.03 -10.74 11.50
N VAL A 366 -6.55 -11.31 10.40
CA VAL A 366 -5.67 -12.47 10.37
C VAL A 366 -4.35 -12.07 9.71
N LEU A 367 -3.22 -12.43 10.31
CA LEU A 367 -1.89 -12.25 9.72
C LEU A 367 -1.35 -13.62 9.29
N LEU A 368 -1.39 -13.91 7.99
CA LEU A 368 -0.82 -15.12 7.41
C LEU A 368 0.69 -14.95 7.24
N LYS A 369 1.45 -16.01 7.54
CA LYS A 369 2.92 -15.97 7.56
C LYS A 369 3.56 -16.24 6.20
N GLY A 370 4.58 -15.46 5.87
CA GLY A 370 5.50 -15.75 4.78
C GLY A 370 6.30 -17.02 5.09
N SER A 371 6.71 -17.76 4.06
CA SER A 371 7.64 -18.88 4.25
C SER A 371 8.45 -19.14 2.99
N ALA A 372 9.57 -19.87 3.06
CA ALA A 372 10.34 -20.22 1.86
C ALA A 372 9.55 -21.01 0.79
N LYS A 373 8.35 -21.49 1.10
CA LYS A 373 7.43 -22.12 0.15
C LYS A 373 6.33 -21.17 -0.32
N GLY A 374 6.26 -19.94 0.18
CA GLY A 374 5.15 -19.00 0.04
C GLY A 374 4.28 -18.93 1.30
N LEU A 375 3.13 -18.26 1.21
CA LEU A 375 2.24 -18.06 2.36
C LEU A 375 1.85 -19.37 3.05
N THR A 376 1.64 -19.32 4.36
CA THR A 376 1.21 -20.47 5.15
C THR A 376 0.23 -20.08 6.25
N GLY A 377 -0.69 -21.00 6.56
CA GLY A 377 -1.52 -20.91 7.76
C GLY A 377 -0.74 -21.17 9.05
N THR A 378 0.39 -21.89 9.00
CA THR A 378 1.13 -22.24 10.22
C THR A 378 1.73 -21.00 10.89
N GLY A 379 1.40 -20.79 12.16
CA GLY A 379 1.88 -19.62 12.92
C GLY A 379 1.11 -18.34 12.61
N SER A 380 0.00 -18.41 11.88
CA SER A 380 -0.86 -17.25 11.65
C SER A 380 -1.43 -16.72 12.96
N LEU A 381 -1.57 -15.41 13.02
CA LEU A 381 -2.16 -14.70 14.16
C LEU A 381 -3.56 -14.24 13.79
N ALA A 382 -4.45 -14.13 14.77
CA ALA A 382 -5.77 -13.52 14.60
C ALA A 382 -6.15 -12.75 15.85
N PHE A 383 -6.74 -11.57 15.69
CA PHE A 383 -7.19 -10.74 16.80
C PHE A 383 -8.32 -9.78 16.42
N SER A 384 -9.02 -9.29 17.45
CA SER A 384 -10.07 -8.28 17.37
C SER A 384 -9.91 -7.25 18.50
N GLN A 385 -10.82 -6.28 18.62
CA GLN A 385 -10.83 -5.30 19.71
C GLN A 385 -10.96 -5.93 21.11
N ASP A 386 -11.54 -7.14 21.23
CA ASP A 386 -11.66 -7.84 22.52
C ASP A 386 -10.41 -8.70 22.85
N SER A 387 -9.41 -8.75 21.96
CA SER A 387 -8.18 -9.52 22.18
C SER A 387 -7.27 -8.88 23.24
N PRO A 388 -6.53 -9.68 24.04
CA PRO A 388 -5.60 -9.15 25.03
C PRO A 388 -4.56 -8.22 24.40
N GLY A 389 -4.35 -7.05 25.01
CA GLY A 389 -3.38 -6.05 24.54
C GLY A 389 -3.93 -5.09 23.48
N VAL A 390 -5.13 -5.33 22.94
CA VAL A 390 -5.80 -4.41 22.01
C VAL A 390 -6.70 -3.46 22.82
N PRO A 391 -6.48 -2.13 22.77
CA PRO A 391 -7.35 -1.17 23.45
C PRO A 391 -8.73 -1.09 22.81
N GLY A 392 -9.77 -0.87 23.62
CA GLY A 392 -11.15 -0.76 23.16
C GLY A 392 -12.01 -1.94 23.62
N VAL A 393 -13.23 -1.99 23.10
CA VAL A 393 -14.17 -3.09 23.29
C VAL A 393 -14.88 -3.28 21.96
N ALA A 394 -14.99 -4.51 21.49
CA ALA A 394 -15.71 -4.78 20.26
C ALA A 394 -17.21 -4.49 20.45
N GLU A 395 -17.87 -3.95 19.44
CA GLU A 395 -19.30 -3.72 19.37
C GLU A 395 -19.85 -4.33 18.07
N ALA A 396 -21.17 -4.53 18.01
CA ALA A 396 -21.77 -5.09 16.80
C ALA A 396 -21.73 -4.03 15.69
N GLY A 397 -21.12 -4.36 14.55
CA GLY A 397 -21.01 -3.47 13.40
C GLY A 397 -19.81 -2.52 13.41
N ASP A 398 -18.80 -2.74 14.25
CA ASP A 398 -17.56 -1.94 14.23
C ASP A 398 -16.73 -2.17 12.95
N LEU A 399 -16.83 -3.37 12.37
CA LEU A 399 -16.12 -3.78 11.16
C LEU A 399 -14.59 -3.71 11.33
N PHE A 400 -14.06 -4.12 12.48
CA PHE A 400 -12.61 -4.19 12.69
C PHE A 400 -11.95 -5.08 11.62
N GLY A 401 -10.88 -4.59 10.99
CA GLY A 401 -10.28 -5.25 9.83
C GLY A 401 -10.92 -4.87 8.48
N ALA A 402 -11.77 -3.83 8.45
CA ALA A 402 -12.28 -3.25 7.21
C ALA A 402 -11.19 -2.73 6.29
N GLY A 403 -10.19 -2.08 6.87
CA GLY A 403 -8.96 -1.65 6.20
C GLY A 403 -7.75 -2.17 6.97
N VAL A 404 -6.75 -2.62 6.22
CA VAL A 404 -5.44 -3.03 6.76
C VAL A 404 -4.32 -2.39 5.96
N ARG A 405 -3.21 -2.08 6.64
CA ARG A 405 -1.98 -1.56 6.04
C ARG A 405 -0.77 -2.04 6.82
N LEU A 406 0.29 -2.40 6.12
CA LEU A 406 1.59 -2.74 6.70
C LEU A 406 2.62 -1.68 6.31
N LEU A 407 3.27 -1.06 7.31
CA LEU A 407 4.36 -0.09 7.15
C LEU A 407 5.23 -0.05 8.40
N ASP A 408 6.53 0.14 8.28
CA ASP A 408 7.44 0.29 9.44
C ASP A 408 7.39 1.73 9.97
N ALA A 409 6.47 2.02 10.88
CA ALA A 409 6.28 3.37 11.42
C ALA A 409 7.29 3.72 12.52
N ASN A 410 7.98 2.72 13.07
CA ASN A 410 8.93 2.89 14.16
C ASN A 410 10.41 2.85 13.73
N GLY A 411 10.68 2.50 12.48
CA GLY A 411 11.99 2.43 11.86
C GLY A 411 12.87 1.27 12.37
N ASP A 412 12.28 0.21 12.90
CA ASP A 412 13.01 -0.95 13.43
C ASP A 412 13.30 -2.04 12.39
N GLY A 413 12.78 -1.87 11.16
CA GLY A 413 12.93 -2.82 10.06
C GLY A 413 11.83 -3.88 10.00
N HIS A 414 10.81 -3.79 10.87
CA HIS A 414 9.64 -4.65 10.87
C HIS A 414 8.40 -3.83 10.50
N ALA A 415 7.56 -4.35 9.60
CA ALA A 415 6.30 -3.70 9.28
C ALA A 415 5.34 -3.75 10.47
N ASP A 416 4.77 -2.60 10.81
CA ASP A 416 3.69 -2.44 11.77
C ASP A 416 2.34 -2.55 11.06
N LEU A 417 1.35 -3.12 11.74
CA LEU A 417 0.00 -3.31 11.20
C LEU A 417 -0.93 -2.19 11.66
N ALA A 418 -1.40 -1.38 10.72
CA ALA A 418 -2.54 -0.51 10.91
C ALA A 418 -3.84 -1.24 10.54
N VAL A 419 -4.84 -1.19 11.41
CA VAL A 419 -6.16 -1.81 11.24
C VAL A 419 -7.23 -0.76 11.51
N SER A 420 -8.25 -0.66 10.67
CA SER A 420 -9.40 0.23 10.90
C SER A 420 -10.67 -0.53 11.30
N ALA A 421 -11.54 0.21 12.00
CA ALA A 421 -12.94 -0.16 12.26
C ALA A 421 -13.81 1.06 11.93
N PRO A 422 -14.19 1.28 10.65
CA PRO A 422 -14.92 2.47 10.22
C PRO A 422 -16.36 2.52 10.75
N GLY A 423 -16.91 1.39 11.23
CA GLY A 423 -18.24 1.31 11.84
C GLY A 423 -18.29 1.80 13.29
N GLU A 424 -17.12 1.88 13.95
CA GLU A 424 -16.95 2.27 15.34
C GLU A 424 -17.68 3.57 15.71
N ASN A 425 -18.41 3.55 16.83
CA ASN A 425 -19.11 4.70 17.42
C ASN A 425 -20.03 5.44 16.42
N ASP A 426 -21.05 4.76 15.90
CA ASP A 426 -21.99 5.31 14.91
C ASP A 426 -21.28 5.81 13.62
N ARG A 427 -20.33 5.03 13.11
CA ARG A 427 -19.54 5.32 11.89
C ARG A 427 -18.59 6.52 12.00
N HIS A 428 -18.19 6.88 13.22
CA HIS A 428 -17.10 7.82 13.42
C HIS A 428 -15.78 7.23 12.91
N GLY A 429 -15.58 5.93 13.16
CA GLY A 429 -14.40 5.18 12.77
C GLY A 429 -13.24 5.31 13.78
N ALA A 430 -12.35 4.32 13.75
CA ALA A 430 -11.13 4.29 14.55
C ALA A 430 -10.04 3.47 13.87
N VAL A 431 -8.79 3.70 14.28
CA VAL A 431 -7.60 3.00 13.77
C VAL A 431 -6.75 2.49 14.94
N TRP A 432 -6.17 1.31 14.77
CA TRP A 432 -5.19 0.69 15.65
C TRP A 432 -3.90 0.51 14.88
N SER A 433 -2.78 0.90 15.48
CA SER A 433 -1.43 0.59 15.03
C SER A 433 -0.82 -0.44 15.99
N VAL A 434 -0.38 -1.57 15.45
CA VAL A 434 0.16 -2.71 16.18
C VAL A 434 1.60 -2.93 15.73
N LEU A 435 2.56 -2.62 16.61
CA LEU A 435 3.96 -2.77 16.27
C LEU A 435 4.31 -4.24 15.92
N SER A 436 5.05 -4.43 14.82
CA SER A 436 5.41 -5.75 14.26
C SER A 436 4.22 -6.70 14.01
N GLY A 437 2.99 -6.17 13.95
CA GLY A 437 1.77 -6.93 13.66
C GLY A 437 1.25 -7.87 14.76
N ASP A 438 1.90 -7.95 15.93
CA ASP A 438 1.49 -8.84 17.03
C ASP A 438 1.18 -8.07 18.32
N PRO A 439 -0.11 -7.96 18.73
CA PRO A 439 -0.48 -7.24 19.95
C PRO A 439 0.08 -7.88 21.23
N ALA A 440 0.51 -9.15 21.19
CA ALA A 440 1.13 -9.82 22.33
C ALA A 440 2.51 -9.24 22.69
N HIS A 441 3.17 -8.54 21.76
CA HIS A 441 4.44 -7.84 22.01
C HIS A 441 4.26 -6.44 22.60
N GLY A 442 3.02 -5.98 22.81
CA GLY A 442 2.72 -4.61 23.23
C GLY A 442 2.81 -3.63 22.06
N GLY A 443 2.92 -2.32 22.36
CA GLY A 443 3.03 -1.31 21.31
C GLY A 443 1.77 -1.15 20.47
N VAL A 444 0.58 -1.28 21.09
CA VAL A 444 -0.68 -1.02 20.40
C VAL A 444 -1.15 0.40 20.72
N THR A 445 -1.25 1.23 19.70
CA THR A 445 -1.82 2.59 19.79
C THR A 445 -3.14 2.61 19.04
N SER A 446 -4.21 3.06 19.68
CA SER A 446 -5.50 3.30 19.01
C SER A 446 -5.85 4.79 19.00
N PHE A 447 -6.54 5.25 17.97
CA PHE A 447 -6.98 6.63 17.85
C PHE A 447 -8.23 6.76 16.97
N ALA A 448 -9.05 7.74 17.35
CA ALA A 448 -10.27 8.14 16.68
C ALA A 448 -10.15 9.59 16.16
N PRO A 449 -11.12 10.10 15.38
CA PRO A 449 -11.10 11.48 14.88
C PRO A 449 -10.79 12.55 15.93
N ALA A 450 -11.30 12.38 17.16
CA ALA A 450 -11.08 13.34 18.24
C ALA A 450 -9.61 13.44 18.67
N ASP A 451 -8.85 12.34 18.63
CA ASP A 451 -7.45 12.29 19.06
C ASP A 451 -6.53 13.03 18.09
N VAL A 452 -6.86 12.97 16.80
CA VAL A 452 -6.16 13.71 15.74
C VAL A 452 -6.67 15.15 15.57
N GLY A 453 -7.67 15.55 16.36
CA GLY A 453 -8.29 16.88 16.27
C GLY A 453 -9.15 17.08 15.02
N ALA A 454 -9.59 15.98 14.41
CA ALA A 454 -10.51 15.98 13.28
C ALA A 454 -11.98 16.04 13.74
N PRO A 455 -12.90 16.44 12.85
CA PRO A 455 -14.32 16.47 13.19
C PRO A 455 -14.89 15.10 13.58
N ALA A 456 -15.53 15.01 14.74
CA ALA A 456 -16.18 13.79 15.25
C ALA A 456 -17.66 13.71 14.83
N HIS A 457 -17.89 13.39 13.56
CA HIS A 457 -19.19 13.05 12.99
C HIS A 457 -19.03 11.78 12.15
N PRO A 458 -20.11 11.13 11.68
CA PRO A 458 -20.00 9.97 10.80
C PRO A 458 -19.14 10.28 9.56
N ALA A 459 -17.90 9.81 9.60
CA ALA A 459 -16.85 10.18 8.66
C ALA A 459 -16.15 8.96 8.06
N LEU A 460 -16.43 7.75 8.57
CA LEU A 460 -15.77 6.51 8.17
C LEU A 460 -14.24 6.64 8.30
N PHE A 461 -13.76 7.14 9.44
CA PHE A 461 -12.33 7.31 9.67
C PHE A 461 -11.63 5.95 9.62
N GLY A 462 -10.67 5.81 8.69
CA GLY A 462 -10.01 4.54 8.41
C GLY A 462 -10.63 3.72 7.27
N ASP A 463 -11.58 4.27 6.52
CA ASP A 463 -12.14 3.61 5.32
C ASP A 463 -11.06 3.34 4.27
N THR A 464 -10.06 4.23 4.19
CA THR A 464 -8.89 4.08 3.33
C THR A 464 -7.59 4.44 4.05
N PHE A 465 -6.50 3.78 3.64
CA PHE A 465 -5.13 4.13 3.99
C PHE A 465 -4.33 4.47 2.74
N ASN A 466 -3.19 5.13 2.89
CA ASN A 466 -2.23 5.27 1.78
C ASN A 466 -1.81 3.89 1.26
N GLY A 467 -2.13 3.62 0.00
CA GLY A 467 -1.79 2.39 -0.71
C GLY A 467 -2.65 1.18 -0.36
N SER A 468 -3.81 1.36 0.29
CA SER A 468 -4.84 0.31 0.38
C SER A 468 -5.83 0.42 -0.78
N THR A 469 -6.49 -0.69 -1.10
CA THR A 469 -7.72 -0.63 -1.91
C THR A 469 -8.84 -0.07 -1.04
N PRO A 470 -9.75 0.79 -1.57
CA PRO A 470 -10.87 1.29 -0.79
C PRO A 470 -11.72 0.15 -0.26
N SER A 471 -12.20 0.28 0.98
CA SER A 471 -13.11 -0.68 1.60
C SER A 471 -14.36 -0.81 0.73
N PRO A 472 -14.70 -1.99 0.19
CA PRO A 472 -15.88 -2.09 -0.67
C PRO A 472 -17.19 -2.10 0.14
N LEU A 473 -17.14 -1.93 1.47
CA LEU A 473 -18.13 -2.27 2.51
C LEU A 473 -19.48 -1.55 2.46
N TRP A 474 -19.82 -0.83 1.39
CA TRP A 474 -21.08 -0.11 1.15
C TRP A 474 -22.37 -0.97 1.24
N GLY A 475 -22.26 -2.26 1.56
CA GLY A 475 -23.37 -3.17 1.80
C GLY A 475 -23.42 -3.84 3.19
N LEU A 476 -22.34 -3.83 4.00
CA LEU A 476 -22.36 -4.38 5.37
C LEU A 476 -23.10 -3.47 6.35
N ASP A 477 -23.30 -2.23 5.95
CA ASP A 477 -23.82 -1.13 6.74
C ASP A 477 -25.34 -0.90 6.52
N ALA A 478 -25.97 -1.74 5.69
CA ALA A 478 -27.40 -1.67 5.34
C ALA A 478 -28.30 -2.72 6.02
N SER A 479 -27.78 -3.57 6.92
CA SER A 479 -28.59 -4.61 7.60
C SER A 479 -28.41 -4.66 9.10
#